data_AF-A0A420DHS2-F1
#
_entry.id   AF-A0A420DHS2-F1
#
_cell.length_a   1.000
_cell.length_b   1.000
_cell.length_c   1.000
_cell.angle_alpha   90.00
_cell.angle_beta   90.00
_cell.angle_gamma   90.00
#
_symmetry.space_group_name_H-M   'P 1'
#
loop_
_entity.id
_entity.type
_entity.pdbx_description
1 polymer ?
#
loop_
_entity_poly.entity_id
_entity_poly.type
_entity_poly.pdbx_seq_one_letter_code
_entity_poly.pdbx_strand_id
1 'polypeptide(L)' 'MFTKSAFLLSYLIATLGIFRITTGFLVVNSPDLSARYLGTTEPGSAIDGGIYYIIFAVGLGVIAEMSRSLKKLAAVEYK' A
#
# COMPACT_ATOMS: atom_id res chain seq x y z
N MET A 1 -3.56 -18.49 8.52
CA MET A 1 -4.13 -17.16 8.78
C MET A 1 -3.26 -16.05 8.20
N PHE A 2 -1.95 -16.03 8.50
CA PHE A 2 -0.96 -15.06 7.97
C PHE A 2 -1.10 -14.67 6.49
N THR A 3 -1.18 -15.64 5.58
CA THR A 3 -1.26 -15.38 4.13
C THR A 3 -2.48 -14.55 3.73
N LYS A 4 -3.65 -14.81 4.35
CA LYS A 4 -4.89 -14.08 4.05
C LYS A 4 -4.84 -12.66 4.60
N SER A 5 -4.32 -12.49 5.82
CA SER A 5 -4.19 -11.18 6.46
C SER A 5 -3.15 -10.32 5.75
N ALA A 6 -2.00 -10.86 5.36
CA ALA A 6 -0.97 -10.14 4.62
C ALA A 6 -1.49 -9.67 3.25
N PHE A 7 -2.26 -10.51 2.56
CA PHE A 7 -2.88 -10.15 1.28
C PHE A 7 -3.93 -9.03 1.45
N LEU A 8 -4.78 -9.12 2.47
CA LEU A 8 -5.76 -8.07 2.78
C LEU A 8 -5.07 -6.74 3.13
N LEU A 9 -4.02 -6.79 3.97
CA LEU A 9 -3.24 -5.61 4.35
C LEU A 9 -2.55 -4.98 3.14
N SER A 10 -1.96 -5.79 2.25
CA SER A 10 -1.37 -5.30 1.01
C SER A 10 -2.39 -4.48 0.20
N TYR A 11 -3.61 -5.00 0.03
CA TYR A 11 -4.65 -4.28 -0.71
C TYR A 11 -5.09 -2.97 -0.02
N LEU A 12 -5.24 -2.98 1.30
CA LEU A 12 -5.58 -1.79 2.07
C LEU A 12 -4.50 -0.72 1.96
N ILE A 13 -3.23 -1.09 2.13
CA ILE A 13 -2.10 -0.15 2.05
C ILE A 13 -1.97 0.40 0.63
N ALA A 14 -2.13 -0.44 -0.39
CA ALA A 14 -2.15 0.02 -1.78
C ALA A 14 -3.25 1.06 -2.01
N THR A 15 -4.46 0.78 -1.54
CA THR A 15 -5.60 1.70 -1.67
C THR A 15 -5.34 3.02 -0.96
N LEU A 16 -4.78 2.99 0.25
CA LEU A 16 -4.40 4.19 1.01
C LEU A 16 -3.28 4.98 0.32
N GLY A 17 -2.29 4.30 -0.27
CA GLY A 17 -1.24 4.92 -1.06
C GLY A 17 -1.80 5.65 -2.28
N ILE A 18 -2.68 5.01 -3.05
CA ILE A 18 -3.35 5.63 -4.20
C ILE A 18 -4.15 6.84 -3.74
N PHE A 19 -4.97 6.68 -2.70
CA PHE A 19 -5.77 7.77 -2.16
C PHE A 19 -4.90 8.97 -1.76
N ARG A 20 -3.79 8.74 -1.06
CA ARG A 20 -2.88 9.81 -0.62
C ARG A 20 -2.17 10.50 -1.79
N ILE A 21 -1.78 9.77 -2.82
CA ILE A 21 -1.23 10.34 -4.06
C ILE A 21 -2.29 11.21 -4.75
N THR A 22 -3.50 10.68 -4.93
CA THR A 22 -4.61 11.39 -5.58
C THR A 22 -4.96 12.67 -4.83
N THR A 23 -5.10 12.62 -3.51
CA THR A 23 -5.38 13.83 -2.71
C THR A 23 -4.22 14.82 -2.80
N GLY A 24 -2.97 14.34 -2.77
CA GLY A 24 -1.78 15.16 -2.98
C GLY A 24 -1.84 15.99 -4.27
N PHE A 25 -2.24 15.38 -5.39
CA PHE A 25 -2.44 16.08 -6.65
C PHE A 25 -3.63 17.03 -6.64
N LEU A 26 -4.75 16.65 -5.99
CA LEU A 26 -5.96 17.47 -5.96
C LEU A 26 -5.77 18.80 -5.21
N VAL A 27 -4.94 18.81 -4.16
CA VAL A 27 -4.74 20.00 -3.32
C VAL A 27 -3.40 20.70 -3.56
N VAL A 28 -2.64 20.29 -4.58
CA VAL A 28 -1.26 20.79 -4.84
C VAL A 28 -1.18 22.32 -4.96
N ASN A 29 -2.24 22.97 -5.46
CA ASN A 29 -2.30 24.42 -5.64
C ASN A 29 -2.99 25.16 -4.48
N SER A 30 -3.34 24.46 -3.40
CA SER A 30 -4.11 25.00 -2.26
C SER A 30 -3.41 24.66 -0.94
N PRO A 31 -2.47 25.51 -0.48
CA PRO A 31 -1.69 25.25 0.74
C PRO A 31 -2.54 25.08 2.00
N ASP A 32 -3.66 25.80 2.09
CA ASP A 32 -4.65 25.73 3.15
C ASP A 32 -5.36 24.36 3.20
N LEU A 33 -5.73 23.82 2.04
CA LEU A 33 -6.31 22.49 1.93
C LEU A 33 -5.24 21.40 2.14
N SER A 34 -4.01 21.63 1.70
CA SER A 34 -2.88 20.71 1.88
C SER A 34 -2.64 20.40 3.35
N ALA A 35 -2.52 21.44 4.19
CA ALA A 35 -2.33 21.26 5.63
C ALA A 35 -3.48 20.46 6.27
N ARG A 36 -4.72 20.72 5.84
CA ARG A 36 -5.92 20.10 6.41
C ARG A 36 -6.12 18.64 5.99
N TYR A 37 -5.86 18.30 4.73
CA TYR A 37 -6.15 16.98 4.17
C TYR A 37 -4.93 16.05 4.07
N LEU A 38 -3.73 16.61 3.94
CA LEU A 38 -2.49 15.82 3.83
C LEU A 38 -1.73 15.74 5.16
N GLY A 39 -2.05 16.62 6.12
CA GLY A 39 -1.32 16.77 7.37
C GLY A 39 0.06 17.41 7.19
N THR A 40 0.32 17.97 6.00
CA THR A 40 1.57 18.65 5.63
C THR A 40 1.25 19.82 4.71
N THR A 41 2.02 20.90 4.84
CA THR A 41 1.95 22.05 3.93
C THR A 41 2.63 21.78 2.60
N GLU A 42 3.36 20.68 2.48
CA GLU A 42 4.07 20.28 1.26
C GLU A 42 3.38 19.10 0.57
N PRO A 43 2.63 19.33 -0.52
CA PRO A 43 1.93 18.28 -1.26
C PRO A 43 2.87 17.20 -1.80
N GLY A 44 4.08 17.59 -2.22
CA GLY A 44 5.10 16.66 -2.72
C GLY A 44 5.45 15.57 -1.70
N SER A 45 5.65 15.97 -0.43
CA SER A 45 5.92 15.03 0.66
C SER A 45 4.79 14.01 0.85
N ALA A 46 3.53 14.41 0.65
CA ALA A 46 2.39 13.50 0.74
C ALA A 46 2.35 12.50 -0.42
N ILE A 47 2.68 12.94 -1.63
CA ILE A 47 2.76 12.10 -2.83
C ILE A 47 3.88 11.07 -2.65
N ASP A 48 5.06 11.50 -2.23
CA ASP A 48 6.21 10.61 -1.99
C ASP A 48 5.87 9.55 -0.94
N GLY A 49 5.24 9.97 0.18
CA GLY A 49 4.73 9.05 1.20
C GLY A 49 3.74 8.03 0.65
N GLY A 50 2.85 8.45 -0.24
CA GLY A 50 1.93 7.56 -0.93
C GLY A 50 2.63 6.55 -1.84
N ILE A 51 3.67 6.97 -2.57
CA ILE A 51 4.49 6.08 -3.41
C ILE A 51 5.17 5.01 -2.55
N TYR A 52 5.73 5.38 -1.39
CA TYR A 52 6.30 4.41 -0.45
C TYR A 52 5.27 3.37 0.02
N TYR A 53 4.02 3.78 0.27
CA TYR A 53 2.95 2.83 0.60
C TYR A 53 2.65 1.86 -0.54
N ILE A 54 2.65 2.31 -1.79
CA ILE A 54 2.48 1.42 -2.95
C ILE A 54 3.60 0.39 -3.02
N ILE A 55 4.86 0.83 -2.93
CA ILE A 55 6.02 -0.07 -3.00
C ILE A 55 5.94 -1.11 -1.87
N PHE A 56 5.62 -0.68 -0.66
CA PHE A 56 5.45 -1.56 0.48
C PHE A 56 4.31 -2.57 0.28
N ALA A 57 3.16 -2.11 -0.22
CA ALA A 57 2.01 -2.95 -0.50
C ALA A 57 2.32 -4.04 -1.55
N VAL A 58 3.04 -3.67 -2.62
CA VAL A 58 3.50 -4.62 -3.64
C VAL A 58 4.42 -5.66 -3.02
N GLY A 59 5.42 -5.24 -2.25
CA GLY A 59 6.33 -6.16 -1.57
C GLY A 59 5.61 -7.13 -0.63
N LEU A 60 4.68 -6.62 0.18
CA LEU A 60 3.87 -7.43 1.09
C LEU A 60 2.97 -8.43 0.32
N GLY A 61 2.39 -8.01 -0.80
CA GLY A 61 1.56 -8.85 -1.67
C GLY A 61 2.37 -10.01 -2.26
N VAL A 62 3.56 -9.72 -2.78
CA VAL A 62 4.48 -10.73 -3.32
C VAL A 62 4.87 -11.74 -2.23
N ILE A 63 5.23 -11.28 -1.03
CA ILE A 63 5.58 -12.18 0.09
C ILE A 63 4.40 -13.06 0.49
N ALA A 64 3.18 -12.49 0.52
CA ALA A 64 1.97 -13.25 0.81
C ALA A 64 1.72 -14.33 -0.27
N GLU A 65 1.92 -14.00 -1.54
CA GLU A 65 1.75 -14.92 -2.65
C GLU A 65 2.80 -16.04 -2.64
N MET A 66 4.08 -15.72 -2.39
CA MET A 66 5.13 -16.71 -2.20
C MET A 66 4.80 -17.68 -1.06
N SER A 67 4.33 -17.14 0.09
CA SER A 67 3.91 -17.96 1.24
C SER A 67 2.75 -18.91 0.90
N ARG A 68 1.86 -18.50 -0.01
CA ARG A 68 0.74 -19.33 -0.49
C ARG A 68 1.24 -20.43 -1.41
N SER A 69 2.12 -20.10 -2.36
CA SER A 69 2.71 -21.03 -3.32
C SER A 69 3.52 -22.13 -2.62
N LEU A 70 4.34 -21.77 -1.63
CA LEU A 70 5.11 -22.73 -0.83
C LEU A 70 4.20 -23.68 -0.04
N LYS A 71 3.14 -23.18 0.59
CA LYS A 71 2.15 -24.03 1.28
C LYS A 71 1.44 -24.99 0.34
N LYS A 72 1.15 -24.55 -0.89
CA LYS A 72 0.52 -25.39 -1.91
C LYS A 72 1.47 -26.50 -2.36
N LEU A 73 2.75 -26.19 -2.57
CA LEU A 73 3.77 -27.16 -2.95
C LEU A 73 3.95 -28.26 -1.89
N ALA A 74 4.12 -27.86 -0.62
CA ALA A 74 4.29 -28.80 0.49
C ALA A 74 3.08 -29.74 0.68
N ALA A 75 1.86 -29.29 0.35
CA ALA A 75 0.67 -30.12 0.43
C ALA A 75 0.55 -31.15 -0.71
N VAL A 76 1.24 -30.95 -1.84
CA VAL A 76 1.29 -31.89 -2.95
C VAL A 76 2.32 -32.99 -2.67
N GLU A 77 3.47 -32.65 -2.10
CA GLU A 77 4.57 -33.58 -1.83
C GLU A 77 4.23 -34.65 -0.77
N TYR A 78 3.18 -34.42 0.04
CA TYR A 78 2.74 -35.34 1.09
C TYR A 78 1.53 -36.22 0.68
N LYS A 79 1.08 -36.14 -0.58
CA LYS A 79 0.02 -36.98 -1.15
C LYS A 79 0.58 -38.01 -2.10
#